data_AF-A0A7X8B1W4-F1
#
_entry.id   AF-A0A7X8B1W4-F1
#
_cell.length_a   1.000
_cell.length_b   1.000
_cell.length_c   1.000
_cell.angle_alpha   90.00
_cell.angle_beta   90.00
_cell.angle_gamma   90.00
#
_symmetry.space_group_name_H-M   'P 1'
#
loop_
_entity.id
_entity.type
_entity.pdbx_description
1 polymer ?
#
loop_
_entity_poly.entity_id
_entity_poly.type
_entity_poly.pdbx_seq_one_letter_code
_entity_poly.pdbx_strand_id
1 'polypeptide(L)'
;MKDLRAILSKAHTEKKMLRKHIVVCPFCENGHPVPTDFDSIHRCDCGACYKVCGNHSLETGVGDIAQQLWSDEELDFVRSIPVDFCNIVIEKDFDRLLDLKQTSESLGIERFCKYDINVHLSLVWVKRLF
;
A
#
# COMPACT_ATOMS: atom_id res chain seq x y z
N MET A 1 40.08 -13.92 25.37
CA MET A 1 39.51 -14.58 24.16
C MET A 1 38.00 -14.84 24.26
N LYS A 2 37.20 -14.06 25.02
CA LYS A 2 35.72 -14.23 25.07
C LYS A 2 34.92 -13.07 24.45
N ASP A 3 35.52 -11.90 24.24
CA ASP A 3 34.82 -10.70 23.76
C ASP A 3 34.67 -10.56 22.23
N LEU A 4 35.52 -11.23 21.43
CA LEU A 4 35.50 -11.03 19.98
C LEU A 4 34.24 -11.61 19.31
N ARG A 5 33.67 -12.68 19.87
CA ARG A 5 32.45 -13.31 19.35
C ARG A 5 31.19 -12.48 19.59
N ALA A 6 31.11 -11.76 20.72
CA ALA A 6 29.98 -10.89 21.04
C ALA A 6 29.96 -9.61 20.19
N ILE A 7 31.14 -9.06 19.87
CA ILE A 7 31.28 -7.89 19.00
C ILE A 7 30.94 -8.24 17.54
N LEU A 8 31.36 -9.41 17.05
CA LEU A 8 31.00 -9.89 15.72
C LEU A 8 29.51 -10.25 15.61
N SER A 9 28.89 -10.75 16.68
CA SER A 9 27.43 -10.99 16.73
C SER A 9 26.64 -9.68 16.67
N LYS A 10 27.03 -8.64 17.42
CA LYS A 10 26.38 -7.32 17.36
C LYS A 10 26.54 -6.66 15.99
N ALA A 11 27.73 -6.73 15.39
CA ALA A 11 27.97 -6.20 14.04
C ALA A 11 27.22 -6.96 12.93
N HIS A 12 26.82 -8.22 13.17
CA HIS A 12 26.00 -9.00 12.24
C HIS A 12 24.50 -8.77 12.44
N THR A 13 24.06 -8.37 13.64
CA THR A 13 22.69 -7.96 13.93
C THR A 13 22.39 -6.55 13.38
N GLU A 14 23.38 -5.66 13.32
CA GLU A 14 23.24 -4.34 12.69
C GLU A 14 23.33 -4.38 11.14
N LYS A 15 23.88 -5.46 10.57
CA LYS A 15 24.15 -5.58 9.12
C LYS A 15 22.99 -6.07 8.25
N LYS A 16 21.77 -6.16 8.77
CA LYS A 16 20.57 -6.39 7.94
C LYS A 16 19.34 -5.67 8.49
N MET A 17 19.49 -4.38 8.81
CA MET A 17 18.34 -3.49 8.64
C MET A 17 18.12 -3.36 7.14
N LEU A 18 17.55 -4.41 6.52
CA LEU A 18 17.00 -4.35 5.17
C LEU A 18 16.13 -3.10 5.19
N ARG A 19 16.46 -2.11 4.37
CA ARG A 19 15.60 -0.94 4.18
C ARG A 19 14.29 -1.51 3.65
N LYS A 20 13.35 -1.75 4.56
CA LYS A 20 12.03 -2.25 4.20
C LYS A 20 11.40 -1.12 3.39
N HIS A 21 11.13 -1.40 2.13
CA HIS A 21 10.34 -0.51 1.31
C HIS A 21 8.97 -0.37 1.97
N ILE A 22 8.50 0.87 2.10
CA ILE A 22 7.23 1.22 2.72
C ILE A 22 6.42 2.06 1.73
N VAL A 23 5.09 2.08 1.93
CA VAL A 23 4.22 3.10 1.36
C VAL A 23 3.89 4.10 2.46
N VAL A 24 3.83 5.38 2.13
CA VAL A 24 3.54 6.44 3.09
C VAL A 24 2.11 6.92 2.88
N CYS A 25 1.31 6.98 3.95
CA CYS A 25 -0.04 7.50 3.89
C CYS A 25 0.00 9.00 3.54
N PRO A 26 -0.64 9.43 2.44
CA PRO A 26 -0.58 10.83 2.00
C PRO A 26 -1.34 11.79 2.90
N PHE A 27 -2.12 11.29 3.87
CA PHE A 27 -2.95 12.10 4.76
C PHE A 27 -2.38 12.32 6.15
N CYS A 28 -1.47 11.46 6.61
CA CYS A 28 -0.90 11.51 7.96
C CYS A 28 0.57 11.13 8.04
N GLU A 29 1.20 10.84 6.90
CA GLU A 29 2.64 10.54 6.77
C GLU A 29 3.09 9.25 7.48
N ASN A 30 2.17 8.46 8.04
CA ASN A 30 2.49 7.15 8.62
C ASN A 30 2.96 6.17 7.54
N GLY A 31 4.01 5.41 7.85
CA GLY A 31 4.56 4.38 7.00
C GLY A 31 3.85 3.03 7.17
N HIS A 32 3.55 2.38 6.05
CA HIS A 32 2.90 1.08 5.99
C HIS A 32 3.73 0.07 5.17
N PRO A 33 3.64 -1.23 5.45
CA PRO A 33 4.27 -2.24 4.61
C PRO A 33 3.70 -2.17 3.19
N VAL A 34 4.57 -2.36 2.19
CA VAL A 34 4.16 -2.47 0.78
C VAL A 34 3.19 -3.65 0.63
N PRO A 35 1.94 -3.42 0.15
CA PRO A 35 0.96 -4.47 -0.08
C PRO A 35 1.51 -5.61 -0.93
N THR A 36 1.28 -6.83 -0.49
CA THR A 36 1.63 -8.05 -1.24
C THR A 36 0.41 -8.76 -1.83
N ASP A 37 -0.79 -8.41 -1.38
CA ASP A 37 -2.06 -8.89 -1.87
C ASP A 37 -2.84 -7.72 -2.47
N PHE A 38 -3.09 -7.76 -3.78
CA PHE A 38 -3.74 -6.67 -4.51
C PHE A 38 -5.27 -6.79 -4.51
N ASP A 39 -5.82 -7.92 -4.04
CA ASP A 39 -7.25 -8.08 -3.81
C ASP A 39 -7.66 -7.44 -2.47
N SER A 40 -6.70 -7.28 -1.56
CA SER A 40 -6.93 -6.75 -0.20
C SER A 40 -7.07 -5.23 -0.15
N ILE A 41 -7.92 -4.77 0.78
CA ILE A 41 -8.05 -3.36 1.16
C ILE A 41 -7.39 -3.17 2.52
N HIS A 42 -6.46 -2.22 2.60
CA HIS A 42 -5.71 -1.90 3.80
C HIS A 42 -6.22 -0.63 4.46
N ARG A 43 -6.06 -0.52 5.78
CA ARG A 43 -6.51 0.62 6.59
C ARG A 43 -5.32 1.30 7.25
N CYS A 44 -5.34 2.63 7.25
CA CYS A 44 -4.45 3.49 8.02
C CYS A 44 -5.18 3.96 9.28
N ASP A 45 -4.44 4.16 10.37
CA ASP A 45 -4.99 4.62 11.65
C ASP A 45 -5.65 6.00 11.57
N CYS A 46 -5.30 6.81 10.56
CA CYS A 46 -5.96 8.10 10.31
C CYS A 46 -7.34 7.97 9.65
N GLY A 47 -7.84 6.74 9.45
CA GLY A 47 -9.12 6.44 8.81
C GLY A 47 -9.08 6.39 7.29
N ALA A 48 -7.91 6.59 6.67
CA ALA A 48 -7.74 6.36 5.24
C ALA A 48 -7.70 4.85 4.92
N CYS A 49 -8.20 4.48 3.76
CA CYS A 49 -8.08 3.14 3.20
C CYS A 49 -7.26 3.20 1.92
N TYR A 50 -6.55 2.11 1.60
CA TYR A 50 -5.76 2.02 0.39
C TYR A 50 -5.72 0.60 -0.18
N LYS A 51 -5.58 0.51 -1.50
CA LYS A 51 -5.36 -0.75 -2.21
C LYS A 51 -4.50 -0.56 -3.45
N VAL A 52 -3.94 -1.65 -3.92
CA VAL A 52 -3.22 -1.71 -5.19
C VAL A 52 -4.17 -2.25 -6.26
N CYS A 53 -4.21 -1.63 -7.44
CA CYS A 53 -5.01 -2.09 -8.57
C CYS A 53 -4.35 -1.75 -9.90
N GLY A 54 -4.81 -2.31 -11.01
CA GLY A 54 -4.35 -1.87 -12.32
C GLY A 54 -4.80 -0.46 -12.67
N ASN A 55 -4.00 0.25 -13.46
CA ASN A 55 -4.31 1.61 -13.94
C ASN A 55 -5.63 1.67 -14.72
N HIS A 56 -6.02 0.57 -15.37
CA HIS A 56 -7.29 0.46 -16.08
C HIS A 56 -8.50 0.23 -15.16
N SER A 57 -8.28 -0.03 -13.86
CA SER A 57 -9.31 -0.35 -12.87
C SER A 57 -9.36 0.65 -11.72
N LEU A 58 -8.89 1.88 -11.93
CA LEU A 58 -8.85 2.91 -10.88
C LEU A 58 -10.24 3.20 -10.28
N GLU A 59 -11.26 3.36 -11.13
CA GLU A 59 -12.63 3.62 -10.67
C GLU A 59 -13.18 2.46 -9.83
N THR A 60 -12.95 1.22 -10.27
CA THR A 60 -13.29 0.02 -9.49
C THR A 60 -12.54 0.01 -8.17
N GLY A 61 -11.24 0.31 -8.16
CA GLY A 61 -10.44 0.34 -6.94
C GLY A 61 -10.91 1.38 -5.93
N VAL A 62 -11.29 2.57 -6.39
CA VAL A 62 -11.94 3.60 -5.55
C VAL A 62 -13.28 3.09 -5.02
N GLY A 63 -14.09 2.47 -5.87
CA GLY A 63 -15.40 1.90 -5.51
C GLY A 63 -15.32 0.82 -4.43
N ASP A 64 -14.36 -0.11 -4.56
CA ASP A 64 -14.11 -1.16 -3.57
C ASP A 64 -13.73 -0.56 -2.20
N ILE A 65 -12.87 0.47 -2.20
CA ILE A 65 -12.51 1.18 -0.97
C ILE A 65 -13.73 1.92 -0.41
N ALA A 66 -14.58 2.50 -1.26
CA ALA A 66 -15.77 3.20 -0.81
C ALA A 66 -16.74 2.27 -0.07
N GLN A 67 -16.95 1.04 -0.56
CA GLN A 67 -17.73 0.02 0.15
C GLN A 67 -17.18 -0.37 1.54
N GLN A 68 -15.91 -0.06 1.82
CA GLN A 68 -15.29 -0.27 3.13
C GLN A 68 -15.40 0.94 4.06
N LEU A 69 -15.65 2.13 3.52
CA LEU A 69 -15.68 3.40 4.24
C LEU A 69 -17.10 3.85 4.59
N TRP A 70 -18.09 3.41 3.82
CA TRP A 70 -19.49 3.78 3.96
C TRP A 70 -20.38 2.54 3.91
N SER A 71 -21.52 2.58 4.61
CA SER A 71 -22.60 1.62 4.38
C SER A 71 -23.25 1.84 3.01
N ASP A 72 -24.03 0.86 2.53
CA ASP A 72 -24.76 0.98 1.27
C ASP A 72 -25.70 2.20 1.27
N GLU A 73 -26.38 2.45 2.40
CA GLU A 73 -27.26 3.62 2.59
C GLU A 73 -26.48 4.95 2.52
N GLU A 74 -25.30 5.01 3.16
CA GLU A 74 -24.43 6.18 3.10
C GLU A 74 -23.89 6.40 1.68
N LEU A 75 -23.56 5.33 0.94
CA LEU A 75 -23.09 5.42 -0.45
C LEU A 75 -24.16 5.97 -1.39
N ASP A 76 -25.41 5.52 -1.24
CA ASP A 76 -26.53 6.02 -2.04
C ASP A 76 -26.75 7.51 -1.78
N PHE A 77 -26.62 7.95 -0.52
CA PHE A 77 -26.66 9.37 -0.16
C PHE A 77 -25.49 10.15 -0.77
N VAL A 78 -24.25 9.68 -0.61
CA VAL A 78 -23.03 10.32 -1.14
C VAL A 78 -23.09 10.48 -2.65
N ARG A 79 -23.64 9.49 -3.38
CA ARG A 79 -23.83 9.55 -4.84
C ARG A 79 -24.91 10.53 -5.29
N SER A 80 -25.83 10.90 -4.40
CA SER A 80 -26.99 11.75 -4.72
C SER A 80 -26.74 13.25 -4.55
N ILE A 81 -25.60 13.65 -3.98
CA ILE A 81 -25.32 15.05 -3.59
C ILE A 81 -24.05 15.56 -4.28
N PRO A 82 -24.05 16.78 -4.84
CA PRO A 82 -22.89 17.38 -5.51
C PRO A 82 -21.95 18.06 -4.49
N VAL A 83 -21.45 17.32 -3.50
CA VAL A 83 -20.49 17.80 -2.50
C VAL A 83 -19.32 16.83 -2.45
N ASP A 84 -18.11 17.34 -2.17
CA ASP A 84 -16.94 16.49 -1.95
C ASP A 84 -17.08 15.75 -0.61
N PHE A 85 -17.07 14.41 -0.64
CA PHE A 85 -17.18 13.56 0.57
C PHE A 85 -15.87 12.87 0.94
N CYS A 86 -14.89 12.84 0.03
CA CYS A 86 -13.62 12.18 0.26
C CYS A 86 -12.49 12.78 -0.56
N ASN A 87 -11.27 12.57 -0.05
CA ASN A 87 -10.05 12.82 -0.79
C ASN A 87 -9.54 11.52 -1.39
N ILE A 88 -9.12 11.58 -2.64
CA ILE A 88 -8.52 10.45 -3.36
C ILE A 88 -7.11 10.85 -3.79
N VAL A 89 -6.13 9.99 -3.51
CA VAL A 89 -4.75 10.13 -3.99
C VAL A 89 -4.37 8.87 -4.74
N ILE A 90 -3.84 9.02 -5.97
CA ILE A 90 -3.47 7.91 -6.84
C ILE A 90 -2.00 8.06 -7.20
N GLU A 91 -1.20 7.07 -6.84
CA GLU A 91 0.16 6.89 -7.34
C GLU A 91 0.12 5.90 -8.51
N LYS A 92 0.42 6.36 -9.73
CA LYS A 92 0.22 5.60 -10.97
C LYS A 92 1.42 4.75 -11.38
N ASP A 93 2.57 4.95 -10.74
CA ASP A 93 3.82 4.26 -11.05
C ASP A 93 4.22 3.31 -9.91
N PHE A 94 3.25 2.58 -9.34
CA PHE A 94 3.50 1.70 -8.19
C PHE A 94 4.43 0.53 -8.53
N ASP A 95 4.44 0.11 -9.80
CA ASP A 95 5.36 -0.91 -10.34
C ASP A 95 6.83 -0.62 -9.98
N ARG A 96 7.22 0.66 -10.04
CA ARG A 96 8.60 1.08 -9.75
C ARG A 96 8.99 0.78 -8.30
N LEU A 97 8.07 0.90 -7.36
CA LEU A 97 8.33 0.56 -5.96
C LEU A 97 8.49 -0.95 -5.78
N LEU A 98 7.70 -1.74 -6.53
CA LEU A 98 7.79 -3.20 -6.50
C LEU A 98 9.12 -3.68 -7.08
N ASP A 99 9.58 -3.11 -8.19
CA ASP A 99 10.88 -3.43 -8.80
C ASP A 99 12.03 -3.14 -7.83
N LEU A 100 11.99 -1.99 -7.15
CA LEU A 100 12.98 -1.62 -6.12
C LEU A 100 12.94 -2.59 -4.94
N LYS A 101 11.76 -3.01 -4.50
CA LYS A 101 11.61 -3.98 -3.42
C LYS A 101 12.17 -5.35 -3.83
N GLN A 102 11.82 -5.85 -5.01
CA GLN A 102 12.28 -7.13 -5.55
C GLN A 102 13.81 -7.18 -5.72
N THR A 103 14.42 -6.13 -6.25
CA THR A 103 15.88 -6.06 -6.42
C THR A 103 16.64 -6.03 -5.09
N SER A 104 16.00 -5.52 -4.03
CA SER A 104 16.60 -5.44 -2.69
C SER A 104 16.40 -6.69 -1.81
N GLU A 105 15.33 -7.45 -2.03
CA GLU A 105 14.97 -8.62 -1.25
C GLU A 105 15.43 -9.90 -1.98
N SER A 106 16.58 -10.45 -1.56
CA SER A 106 17.18 -11.68 -2.14
C SER A 106 16.33 -12.94 -1.99
N LEU A 107 15.22 -12.86 -1.26
CA LEU A 107 14.19 -13.89 -1.16
C LEU A 107 13.10 -13.45 -2.12
N GLY A 108 13.10 -14.07 -3.31
CA GLY A 108 12.17 -13.74 -4.38
C GLY A 108 10.77 -13.62 -3.80
N ILE A 109 10.22 -12.41 -3.89
CA ILE A 109 8.81 -12.16 -3.65
C ILE A 109 8.11 -13.15 -4.57
N GLU A 110 7.49 -14.18 -3.97
CA GLU A 110 6.73 -15.19 -4.71
C GLU A 110 5.85 -14.41 -5.67
N ARG A 111 6.21 -14.51 -6.96
CA ARG A 111 5.64 -13.69 -8.03
C ARG A 111 4.15 -13.65 -7.78
N PHE A 112 3.63 -12.45 -7.49
CA PHE A 112 2.24 -12.13 -7.27
C PHE A 112 1.38 -12.95 -8.24
N CYS A 113 0.91 -14.13 -7.81
CA CYS A 113 0.52 -15.20 -8.75
C CYS A 113 -0.74 -14.86 -9.55
N LYS A 114 -1.38 -13.73 -9.26
CA LYS A 114 -2.61 -13.26 -9.89
C LYS A 114 -2.43 -12.06 -10.81
N TYR A 115 -1.24 -11.44 -10.87
CA TYR A 115 -1.08 -10.18 -11.57
C TYR A 115 -0.29 -10.33 -12.87
N ASP A 116 -0.90 -9.89 -13.97
CA ASP A 116 -0.28 -9.87 -15.29
C ASP A 116 0.80 -8.78 -15.34
N ILE A 117 2.03 -9.19 -15.68
CA ILE A 117 3.21 -8.31 -15.77
C ILE A 117 3.04 -7.17 -16.79
N ASN A 118 2.08 -7.29 -17.72
CA ASN A 118 1.79 -6.27 -18.71
C ASN A 118 0.84 -5.17 -18.19
N VAL A 119 0.29 -5.34 -17.00
CA VAL A 119 -0.61 -4.35 -16.42
C VAL A 119 0.19 -3.39 -15.54
N HIS A 120 0.02 -2.10 -15.79
CA HIS A 120 0.60 -1.07 -14.92
C HIS A 120 -0.21 -0.93 -13.62
N LEU A 121 0.49 -0.91 -12.50
CA LEU A 121 -0.08 -0.85 -11.16
C LEU A 121 -0.17 0.59 -10.62
N SER A 122 -1.30 0.85 -9.98
CA SER A 122 -1.55 2.04 -9.17
C SER A 122 -1.75 1.67 -7.70
N LEU A 123 -1.35 2.58 -6.82
CA LEU A 123 -1.74 2.59 -5.41
C LEU A 123 -2.77 3.70 -5.19
N VAL A 124 -3.98 3.31 -4.80
CA VAL A 124 -5.10 4.21 -4.57
C VAL A 124 -5.32 4.38 -3.08
N TRP A 125 -5.44 5.63 -2.64
CA TRP A 125 -5.81 6.02 -1.28
C TRP A 125 -7.14 6.77 -1.29
N VAL A 126 -8.02 6.47 -0.35
CA VAL A 126 -9.27 7.20 -0.14
C VAL A 126 -9.43 7.51 1.34
N LYS A 127 -9.82 8.75 1.67
CA LYS A 127 -10.13 9.18 3.04
C LYS A 127 -11.39 10.01 3.07
N ARG A 128 -12.31 9.67 3.98
CA ARG A 128 -13.49 10.50 4.29
C ARG A 128 -13.07 11.90 4.74
N LEU A 129 -13.82 12.92 4.31
CA LEU A 129 -13.63 14.29 4.79
C LEU A 129 -14.24 14.51 6.19
N PHE A 130 -15.24 13.71 6.56
CA PHE A 130 -16.04 13.81 7.79
C PHE A 130 -16.29 12.45 8.43
#